data_AF-A0A438H1M7-F1
#
_entry.id   AF-A0A438H1M7-F1
#
_cell.length_a   1.000
_cell.length_b   1.000
_cell.length_c   1.000
_cell.angle_alpha   90.00
_cell.angle_beta   90.00
_cell.angle_gamma   90.00
#
_symmetry.space_group_name_H-M   'P 1'
#
loop_
_entity.id
_entity.type
_entity.pdbx_description
1 polymer ?
#
loop_
_entity_poly.entity_id
_entity_poly.type
_entity_poly.pdbx_seq_one_letter_code
_entity_poly.pdbx_strand_id
1 'polypeptide(L)'
;MKEIILLGQIDHTLFFRHSLNGKITILIVYVDDIILTRNDLEEMESLKGDMAREFEIKDLRPLRYFLGMEVARSKRSIVVSQRKYTLDLLKEIDMLDCKLVDTPMDHAH
;
A
#
# COMPACT_ATOMS: atom_id res chain seq x y z
N MET A 1 -14.72 -22.14 -14.81
CA MET A 1 -14.21 -20.99 -14.03
C MET A 1 -13.94 -21.40 -12.59
N LYS A 2 -12.93 -22.24 -12.36
CA LYS A 2 -12.33 -22.45 -11.05
C LYS A 2 -10.86 -22.08 -11.19
N GLU A 3 -10.60 -20.82 -11.52
CA GLU A 3 -9.26 -20.29 -11.37
C GLU A 3 -9.06 -20.05 -9.88
N ILE A 4 -8.07 -20.76 -9.35
CA ILE A 4 -7.71 -20.82 -7.95
C ILE A 4 -7.28 -19.41 -7.52
N ILE A 5 -8.22 -18.69 -6.93
CA ILE A 5 -7.94 -17.55 -6.06
C ILE A 5 -7.47 -18.19 -4.75
N LEU A 6 -6.16 -18.20 -4.52
CA LEU A 6 -5.65 -18.52 -3.18
C LEU A 6 -5.86 -17.26 -2.34
N LEU A 7 -6.88 -17.29 -1.49
CA LEU A 7 -6.89 -16.47 -0.29
C LEU A 7 -5.66 -16.91 0.51
N GLY A 8 -4.74 -15.99 0.78
CA GLY A 8 -3.67 -16.28 1.73
C GLY A 8 -4.34 -16.72 3.04
N GLN A 9 -3.96 -17.86 3.60
CA GLN A 9 -4.56 -18.44 4.83
C GLN A 9 -4.51 -17.50 6.07
N ILE A 10 -3.93 -16.31 5.94
CA ILE A 10 -3.65 -15.36 7.02
C ILE A 10 -4.30 -13.97 6.78
N ASP A 11 -4.64 -13.60 5.53
CA ASP A 11 -5.18 -12.27 5.21
C ASP A 11 -6.36 -12.34 4.23
N HIS A 12 -7.56 -12.01 4.71
CA HIS A 12 -8.81 -11.97 3.91
C HIS A 12 -8.83 -10.88 2.83
N THR A 13 -7.85 -9.98 2.84
CA THR A 13 -7.72 -8.82 1.96
C THR A 13 -6.77 -9.05 0.80
N LEU A 14 -5.95 -10.12 0.84
CA LEU A 14 -4.94 -10.43 -0.15
C LEU A 14 -5.41 -11.56 -1.07
N PHE A 15 -5.58 -11.25 -2.34
CA PHE A 15 -5.95 -12.19 -3.38
C PHE A 15 -4.77 -12.45 -4.32
N PHE A 16 -4.44 -13.72 -4.48
CA PHE A 16 -3.36 -14.14 -5.36
C PHE A 16 -3.90 -14.97 -6.52
N ARG A 17 -3.48 -14.65 -7.74
CA ARG A 17 -3.72 -15.47 -8.93
C ARG A 17 -2.41 -15.82 -9.62
N HIS A 18 -2.15 -17.12 -9.71
CA HIS A 18 -1.13 -17.70 -10.60
C HIS A 18 -1.78 -18.14 -11.91
N SER A 19 -1.25 -17.66 -13.03
CA SER A 19 -1.61 -18.20 -14.34
C SER A 19 -0.69 -19.37 -14.71
N LEU A 20 -1.17 -20.26 -15.57
CA LEU A 20 -0.43 -21.44 -16.05
C LEU A 20 0.89 -21.10 -16.74
N ASN A 21 1.03 -19.89 -17.27
CA ASN A 21 2.23 -19.37 -17.90
C ASN A 21 3.21 -18.69 -16.92
N GLY A 22 3.02 -18.84 -15.61
CA GLY A 22 3.88 -18.25 -14.59
C GLY A 22 3.61 -16.76 -14.34
N LYS A 23 2.58 -16.16 -14.95
CA LYS A 23 2.15 -14.80 -14.62
C LYS A 23 1.53 -14.76 -13.24
N ILE A 24 1.79 -13.66 -12.54
CA ILE A 24 1.37 -13.43 -11.16
C ILE A 24 0.56 -12.14 -11.12
N THR A 25 -0.65 -12.23 -10.57
CA THR A 25 -1.47 -11.08 -10.20
C THR A 25 -1.69 -11.10 -8.70
N ILE A 26 -1.46 -9.96 -8.04
CA ILE A 26 -1.73 -9.77 -6.62
C ILE A 26 -2.65 -8.56 -6.49
N LEU A 27 -3.76 -8.77 -5.78
CA LEU A 27 -4.73 -7.74 -5.46
C LEU A 27 -4.84 -7.64 -3.94
N ILE A 28 -4.77 -6.43 -3.40
CA ILE A 28 -4.98 -6.15 -1.98
C ILE A 28 -6.16 -5.19 -1.87
N VAL A 29 -7.17 -5.56 -1.08
CA VAL A 29 -8.35 -4.73 -0.83
C VAL A 29 -8.28 -4.22 0.61
N TYR A 30 -8.24 -2.90 0.78
CA TYR A 30 -8.24 -2.26 2.09
C TYR A 30 -9.32 -1.17 2.14
N VAL A 31 -10.42 -1.47 2.83
CA VAL A 31 -11.59 -0.57 2.93
C VAL A 31 -11.99 -0.07 1.53
N ASP A 32 -11.75 1.20 1.22
CA ASP A 32 -12.11 1.84 -0.05
C ASP A 32 -10.99 1.78 -1.11
N ASP A 33 -9.78 1.38 -0.73
CA ASP A 33 -8.60 1.36 -1.59
C ASP A 33 -8.29 -0.05 -2.10
N ILE A 34 -7.90 -0.14 -3.36
CA ILE A 34 -7.45 -1.38 -3.99
C ILE A 34 -6.05 -1.19 -4.55
N ILE A 35 -5.12 -2.05 -4.12
CA ILE A 35 -3.77 -2.13 -4.68
C ILE A 35 -3.69 -3.34 -5.61
N LEU A 36 -3.41 -3.06 -6.88
CA LEU A 36 -3.19 -4.09 -7.89
C LEU A 36 -1.72 -4.08 -8.34
N THR A 37 -1.07 -5.26 -8.30
CA THR A 37 0.29 -5.44 -8.84
C THR A 37 0.38 -6.71 -9.67
N ARG A 38 1.21 -6.67 -10.71
CA ARG A 38 1.27 -7.71 -11.73
C ARG A 38 2.59 -7.69 -12.50
N ASN A 39 3.01 -8.85 -13.01
CA ASN A 39 4.17 -8.97 -13.91
C ASN A 39 3.81 -9.00 -15.41
N ASP A 40 2.56 -8.69 -15.76
CA ASP A 40 2.08 -8.59 -17.15
C ASP A 40 1.23 -7.33 -17.31
N LEU A 41 1.63 -6.44 -18.22
CA LEU A 41 1.01 -5.14 -18.42
C LEU A 41 -0.31 -5.22 -19.20
N GLU A 42 -0.44 -6.13 -20.17
CA GLU A 42 -1.66 -6.20 -20.99
C GLU A 42 -2.84 -6.68 -20.14
N GLU A 43 -2.61 -7.73 -19.36
CA GLU A 43 -3.63 -8.31 -18.50
C GLU A 43 -3.83 -7.49 -17.21
N MET A 44 -2.92 -6.54 -16.90
CA MET A 44 -3.16 -5.49 -15.90
C MET A 44 -4.23 -4.51 -16.40
N GLU A 45 -4.06 -3.98 -17.61
CA GLU A 45 -4.98 -3.00 -18.18
C GLU A 45 -6.35 -3.61 -18.46
N SER A 46 -6.40 -4.86 -18.92
CA SER A 46 -7.66 -5.61 -19.06
C SER A 46 -8.40 -5.72 -17.72
N LEU A 47 -7.70 -6.13 -16.65
CA LEU A 47 -8.29 -6.29 -15.33
C LEU A 47 -8.77 -4.96 -14.74
N LYS A 48 -8.01 -3.87 -14.94
CA LYS A 48 -8.47 -2.52 -14.57
C LYS A 48 -9.75 -2.13 -15.29
N GLY A 49 -9.85 -2.44 -16.59
CA GLY A 49 -11.05 -2.18 -17.39
C GLY A 49 -12.26 -2.96 -16.88
N ASP A 50 -12.08 -4.24 -16.54
CA ASP A 50 -13.13 -5.05 -15.93
C ASP A 50 -13.55 -4.50 -14.56
N MET A 51 -12.59 -4.12 -13.72
CA MET A 51 -12.87 -3.52 -12.41
C MET A 51 -13.64 -2.20 -12.51
N ALA A 52 -13.26 -1.31 -13.44
CA ALA A 52 -13.93 -0.03 -13.66
C ALA A 52 -15.33 -0.17 -14.29
N ARG A 53 -15.62 -1.32 -14.93
CA ARG A 53 -16.94 -1.62 -15.49
C ARG A 53 -17.89 -2.16 -14.42
N GLU A 54 -17.41 -3.08 -13.59
CA GLU A 54 -18.24 -3.73 -12.56
C GLU A 54 -18.37 -2.89 -11.29
N PHE A 55 -17.38 -2.05 -10.99
CA PHE A 55 -17.32 -1.21 -9.81
C PHE A 55 -17.00 0.24 -10.16
N GLU A 56 -17.50 1.18 -9.37
CA GLU A 56 -17.18 2.59 -9.50
C GLU A 56 -15.77 2.88 -8.93
N ILE A 57 -14.74 2.46 -9.67
CA ILE A 57 -13.34 2.58 -9.26
C ILE A 57 -12.64 3.66 -10.08
N LYS A 58 -11.81 4.46 -9.41
CA LYS A 58 -10.93 5.45 -10.03
C LYS A 58 -9.49 4.95 -10.03
N ASP A 59 -8.85 4.92 -11.20
CA ASP A 59 -7.41 4.64 -11.27
C ASP A 59 -6.61 5.84 -10.72
N LEU A 60 -5.94 5.63 -9.58
CA LEU A 60 -5.09 6.62 -8.90
C LEU A 60 -3.66 6.68 -9.46
N ARG A 61 -3.37 5.95 -10.55
CA ARG A 61 -2.05 5.77 -11.16
C ARG A 61 -1.08 5.00 -10.22
N PRO A 62 0.24 4.93 -10.50
CA PRO A 62 1.16 4.19 -9.63
C PRO A 62 1.07 4.61 -8.16
N LEU A 63 1.07 3.62 -7.27
CA LEU A 63 1.04 3.79 -5.82
C LEU A 63 2.08 4.81 -5.36
N ARG A 64 1.62 5.95 -4.85
CA ARG A 64 2.46 7.00 -4.24
C ARG A 64 2.21 7.15 -2.75
N TYR A 65 0.98 6.96 -2.30
CA TYR A 65 0.60 7.03 -0.90
C TYR A 65 -0.37 5.90 -0.56
N PHE A 66 -0.19 5.25 0.59
CA PHE A 66 -1.09 4.26 1.14
C PHE A 66 -0.88 4.14 2.65
N LEU A 67 -1.95 4.21 3.45
CA LEU A 67 -1.86 4.11 4.93
C LEU A 67 -0.81 5.05 5.57
N GLY A 68 -0.70 6.29 5.08
CA GLY A 68 0.31 7.24 5.56
C GLY A 68 1.75 6.93 5.13
N MET A 69 1.98 5.86 4.37
CA MET A 69 3.26 5.56 3.75
C MET A 69 3.35 6.22 2.38
N GLU A 70 4.41 6.98 2.15
CA GLU A 70 4.83 7.46 0.85
C GLU A 70 5.72 6.41 0.17
N VAL A 71 5.42 6.12 -1.09
CA VAL A 71 6.15 5.15 -1.91
C VAL A 71 6.74 5.88 -3.11
N ALA A 72 8.07 6.00 -3.13
CA ALA A 72 8.83 6.51 -4.26
C ALA A 72 9.48 5.34 -5.01
N ARG A 73 9.28 5.28 -6.32
CA ARG A 73 9.84 4.22 -7.17
C ARG A 73 10.81 4.83 -8.18
N SER A 74 11.99 4.24 -8.27
CA SER A 74 12.98 4.52 -9.31
C SER A 74 13.25 3.25 -10.12
N LYS A 75 14.02 3.36 -11.22
CA LYS A 75 14.44 2.18 -12.00
C LYS A 75 15.29 1.18 -11.19
N ARG A 76 15.90 1.62 -10.08
CA ARG A 76 16.87 0.82 -9.31
C ARG A 76 16.36 0.42 -7.93
N SER A 77 15.38 1.15 -7.39
CA SER A 77 14.97 0.98 -6.00
C SER A 77 13.54 1.44 -5.76
N ILE A 78 12.96 0.90 -4.70
CA ILE A 78 11.72 1.37 -4.10
C ILE A 78 12.09 1.94 -2.73
N VAL A 79 11.66 3.15 -2.45
CA VAL A 79 11.83 3.82 -1.16
C VAL A 79 10.45 4.01 -0.55
N VAL A 80 10.31 3.61 0.72
CA VAL A 80 9.08 3.78 1.49
C VAL A 80 9.40 4.69 2.68
N SER A 81 8.54 5.66 2.94
CA SER A 81 8.74 6.66 4.01
C SER A 81 7.41 6.99 4.68
N GLN A 82 7.40 7.14 6.00
CA GLN A 82 6.25 7.70 6.74
C GLN A 82 6.50 9.14 7.19
N ARG A 83 7.58 9.79 6.71
CA ARG A 83 7.99 11.12 7.19
C ARG A 83 6.86 12.15 7.14
N LYS A 84 6.09 12.18 6.05
CA LYS A 84 4.96 13.12 5.93
C LYS A 84 3.90 12.83 7.00
N TYR A 85 3.49 11.59 7.16
CA TYR A 85 2.54 11.18 8.19
C TYR A 85 3.04 11.56 9.59
N THR A 86 4.30 11.30 9.91
CA THR A 86 4.89 11.70 11.21
C THR A 86 4.87 13.22 11.41
N LEU A 87 5.22 14.00 10.39
CA LEU A 87 5.19 15.46 10.47
C LEU A 87 3.77 16.01 10.60
N ASP A 88 2.81 15.44 9.86
CA ASP A 88 1.41 15.83 9.93
C ASP A 88 0.83 15.51 11.32
N LEU A 89 1.16 14.34 11.88
CA LEU A 89 0.78 13.96 13.25
C LEU A 89 1.37 14.91 14.29
N LEU A 90 2.69 15.19 14.21
CA LEU A 90 3.34 16.13 15.12
C LEU A 90 2.72 17.53 15.03
N LYS A 91 2.30 17.95 13.84
CA LYS A 91 1.61 19.22 13.64
C LYS A 91 0.24 19.24 14.29
N GLU A 92 -0.51 18.15 14.18
CA GLU A 92 -1.86 18.02 14.75
C GLU A 92 -1.87 18.13 16.27
N ILE A 93 -0.83 17.60 16.92
CA ILE A 93 -0.67 17.66 18.39
C ILE A 93 0.17 18.86 18.87
N ASP A 94 0.47 19.82 17.99
CA ASP A 94 1.29 21.01 18.27
C ASP A 94 2.70 20.69 18.83
N MET A 95 3.29 19.58 18.38
CA MET A 95 4.61 19.09 18.82
C MET A 95 5.72 19.26 17.77
N LEU A 96 5.48 19.95 16.65
CA LEU A 96 6.53 20.22 15.65
C LEU A 96 7.71 21.01 16.23
N ASP A 97 7.41 21.97 17.10
CA ASP A 97 8.40 22.88 17.73
C ASP A 97 8.54 22.62 19.24
N CYS A 98 8.19 21.42 19.70
CA CYS A 98 8.22 21.09 21.12
C CYS A 98 9.66 21.24 21.65
N LYS A 99 9.82 22.00 22.73
CA LYS A 99 11.13 22.20 23.39
C LYS A 99 11.65 20.86 23.90
N LEU A 100 12.96 20.62 23.76
CA LEU A 100 13.62 19.51 24.44
C LEU A 100 13.37 19.68 25.95
N VAL A 101 12.74 18.67 26.55
CA VAL A 101 12.67 18.52 28.00
C VAL A 101 13.64 17.42 28.36
N ASP A 102 14.47 17.63 29.38
CA ASP A 102 15.32 16.56 29.91
C ASP A 102 14.42 15.38 30.27
N THR A 103 14.64 14.25 29.59
CA THR A 103 13.97 13.00 29.91
C THR A 103 14.21 12.73 31.40
N PRO A 104 13.18 12.53 32.24
CA PRO A 104 13.38 12.20 33.64
C PRO A 104 13.91 10.77 33.69
N MET A 105 15.20 10.62 33.44
CA MET A 105 15.93 9.40 33.68
C MET A 105 16.31 9.46 35.15
N ASP A 106 15.61 8.66 35.96
CA ASP A 106 15.92 8.53 37.37
C ASP A 106 17.37 8.04 37.46
N HIS A 107 18.26 8.88 38.00
CA HIS A 107 19.63 8.47 38.30
C HIS A 107 19.53 7.54 39.51
N ALA A 108 19.29 6.26 39.23
CA ALA A 108 19.32 5.18 40.21
C ALA A 108 20.59 5.36 41.07
N HIS A 109 20.34 5.71 42.33
CA HIS A 109 21.34 5.73 43.40
C HIS A 109 21.62 4.30 43.88
#